data_AF-A0A5C4LRG7-F1
#
_entry.id   AF-A0A5C4LRG7-F1
#
_cell.length_a   1.000
_cell.length_b   1.000
_cell.length_c   1.000
_cell.angle_alpha   90.00
_cell.angle_beta   90.00
_cell.angle_gamma   90.00
#
_symmetry.space_group_name_H-M   'P 1'
#
loop_
_entity.id
_entity.type
_entity.pdbx_description
1 polymer ?
#
loop_
_entity_poly.entity_id
_entity_poly.type
_entity_poly.pdbx_seq_one_letter_code
_entity_poly.pdbx_strand_id
1 'polypeptide(L)'
;MERNTILRLAHTQHLIGSLHVTVDGDTAQCTSYVQATHFSAAGDTWTTGGRYDDSMVRTPDGWRIAERRFTRQWRHGPEGFSLRFLAN
;
A
#
# COMPACT_ATOMS: atom_id res chain seq x y z
N MET A 1 -23.57 7.95 17.37
CA MET A 1 -23.95 6.86 16.45
C MET A 1 -22.81 6.70 15.47
N GLU A 2 -21.81 5.88 15.80
CA GLU A 2 -20.65 5.66 14.93
C GLU A 2 -21.04 4.78 13.75
N ARG A 3 -21.04 5.35 12.54
CA ARG A 3 -21.50 4.68 11.33
C ARG A 3 -20.38 3.77 10.82
N ASN A 4 -20.39 2.53 11.31
CA ASN A 4 -19.43 1.46 11.01
C ASN A 4 -19.65 0.91 9.58
N THR A 5 -19.45 1.74 8.56
CA THR A 5 -19.58 1.30 7.15
C THR A 5 -18.19 0.97 6.64
N ILE A 6 -17.94 -0.30 6.33
CA ILE A 6 -16.84 -0.68 5.46
C ILE A 6 -17.08 0.05 4.14
N LEU A 7 -16.30 1.08 3.86
CA LEU A 7 -16.44 1.82 2.62
C LEU A 7 -16.11 0.89 1.47
N ARG A 8 -17.13 0.56 0.68
CA ARG A 8 -16.93 -0.18 -0.58
C ARG A 8 -16.07 0.70 -1.50
N LEU A 9 -14.93 0.18 -1.90
CA LEU A 9 -14.06 0.82 -2.88
C LEU A 9 -14.67 0.64 -4.27
N ALA A 10 -14.81 1.73 -5.00
CA ALA A 10 -15.13 1.72 -6.42
C ALA A 10 -13.85 1.53 -7.25
N HIS A 11 -12.81 2.29 -6.92
CA HIS A 11 -11.52 2.24 -7.60
C HIS A 11 -10.36 2.41 -6.63
N THR A 12 -9.22 1.84 -6.99
CA THR A 12 -7.95 2.07 -6.30
C THR A 12 -6.85 2.26 -7.33
N GLN A 13 -5.93 3.18 -7.08
CA GLN A 13 -4.71 3.34 -7.84
C GLN A 13 -3.53 3.34 -6.89
N HIS A 14 -2.54 2.50 -7.18
CA HIS A 14 -1.26 2.49 -6.47
C HIS A 14 -0.19 2.93 -7.45
N LEU A 15 0.30 4.16 -7.29
CA LEU A 15 1.47 4.62 -8.01
C LEU A 15 2.69 4.26 -7.17
N ILE A 16 3.54 3.39 -7.71
CA ILE A 16 4.79 2.95 -7.08
C ILE A 16 5.94 3.55 -7.89
N GLY A 17 6.88 4.19 -7.21
CA GLY A 17 7.98 4.89 -7.85
C GLY A 17 9.24 4.90 -7.00
N SER A 18 10.31 5.46 -7.59
CA SER A 18 11.63 5.60 -6.94
C SER A 18 12.12 4.28 -6.33
N LEU A 19 12.02 3.21 -7.13
CA LEU A 19 12.44 1.87 -6.72
C LEU A 19 13.97 1.84 -6.58
N HIS A 20 14.44 1.39 -5.43
CA HIS A 20 15.84 1.07 -5.19
C HIS A 20 15.92 -0.40 -4.82
N VAL A 21 16.58 -1.18 -5.68
CA VAL A 21 16.63 -2.65 -5.58
C VAL A 21 18.07 -3.10 -5.48
N THR A 22 18.36 -3.97 -4.51
CA THR A 22 19.63 -4.69 -4.39
C THR A 22 19.34 -6.19 -4.49
N VAL A 23 20.03 -6.88 -5.39
CA VAL A 23 19.85 -8.32 -5.63
C VAL A 23 21.10 -9.07 -5.14
N ASP A 24 20.88 -10.15 -4.41
CA ASP A 24 21.90 -11.09 -3.93
C ASP A 24 21.45 -12.53 -4.23
N GLY A 25 21.97 -13.08 -5.34
CA GLY A 25 21.60 -14.40 -5.86
C GLY A 25 20.09 -14.53 -6.10
N ASP A 26 19.46 -15.38 -5.29
CA ASP A 26 18.03 -15.68 -5.33
C ASP A 26 17.21 -14.86 -4.33
N THR A 27 17.81 -13.83 -3.72
CA THR A 27 17.13 -12.88 -2.84
C THR A 27 17.31 -11.44 -3.31
N ALA A 28 16.39 -10.56 -2.93
CA ALA A 28 16.54 -9.13 -3.17
C ALA A 28 15.87 -8.30 -2.07
N GLN A 29 16.36 -7.08 -1.88
CA GLN A 29 15.71 -6.04 -1.08
C GLN A 29 15.28 -4.91 -2.00
N CYS A 30 14.03 -4.47 -1.86
CA CYS A 30 13.47 -3.37 -2.64
C CYS A 30 12.87 -2.33 -1.70
N THR A 31 13.36 -1.09 -1.78
CA THR A 31 12.68 0.07 -1.22
C THR A 31 11.94 0.78 -2.34
N SER A 32 10.68 1.15 -2.12
CA SER A 32 9.92 1.98 -3.06
C SER A 32 9.01 2.95 -2.33
N TYR A 33 8.64 4.04 -3.01
CA TYR A 33 7.60 4.95 -2.52
C TYR A 33 6.27 4.63 -3.18
N VAL A 34 5.19 4.73 -2.41
CA VAL A 34 3.83 4.47 -2.87
C VAL A 34 2.93 5.66 -2.59
N GLN A 35 2.09 5.99 -3.57
CA GLN A 35 0.87 6.76 -3.38
C GLN A 35 -0.32 5.87 -3.70
N ALA A 36 -1.10 5.55 -2.67
CA ALA A 36 -2.28 4.72 -2.76
C ALA A 36 -3.54 5.59 -2.67
N THR A 37 -4.15 5.87 -3.83
CA THR A 37 -5.39 6.62 -3.95
C THR A 37 -6.58 5.67 -4.03
N HIS A 38 -7.62 5.97 -3.27
CA HIS A 38 -8.82 5.16 -3.15
C HIS A 38 -10.03 6.03 -3.40
N PHE A 39 -10.97 5.50 -4.17
CA PHE A 39 -12.25 6.12 -4.49
C PHE A 39 -13.33 5.21 -3.94
N SER A 40 -14.13 5.69 -3.00
CA SER A 40 -15.28 4.96 -2.50
C SER A 40 -16.44 5.02 -3.50
N ALA A 41 -17.33 4.02 -3.43
CA ALA A 41 -18.60 4.06 -4.16
C ALA A 41 -19.53 5.19 -3.70
N ALA A 42 -19.27 5.80 -2.53
CA ALA A 42 -20.03 6.92 -2.01
C ALA A 42 -19.51 8.29 -2.47
N GLY A 43 -18.41 8.33 -3.25
CA GLY A 43 -17.80 9.55 -3.78
C GLY A 43 -16.62 10.09 -2.97
N ASP A 44 -16.38 9.59 -1.74
CA ASP A 44 -15.21 9.96 -0.96
C ASP A 44 -13.91 9.49 -1.63
N THR A 45 -12.89 10.35 -1.64
CA THR A 45 -11.55 10.04 -2.15
C THR A 45 -10.51 10.30 -1.08
N TRP A 46 -9.56 9.38 -0.90
CA TRP A 46 -8.41 9.60 -0.04
C TRP A 46 -7.14 9.01 -0.65
N THR A 47 -6.00 9.63 -0.34
CA THR A 47 -4.68 9.18 -0.74
C THR A 47 -3.82 8.93 0.49
N THR A 48 -3.11 7.81 0.51
CA THR A 48 -2.09 7.52 1.52
C THR A 48 -0.74 7.44 0.84
N GLY A 49 0.25 8.16 1.36
CA GLY A 49 1.63 8.05 0.91
C GLY A 49 2.51 7.39 1.94
N GLY A 50 3.49 6.65 1.46
CA GLY A 50 4.49 6.05 2.32
C GLY A 50 5.54 5.28 1.54
N ARG A 51 6.24 4.42 2.26
CA ARG A 51 7.35 3.63 1.76
C ARG A 51 7.06 2.14 1.93
N TYR A 52 7.33 1.35 0.90
CA TYR A 52 7.43 -0.10 1.00
C TYR A 52 8.88 -0.49 1.17
N ASP A 53 9.12 -1.38 2.12
CA ASP A 53 10.35 -2.14 2.27
C ASP A 53 10.00 -3.61 2.01
N ASP A 54 10.47 -4.14 0.89
CA ASP A 54 10.17 -5.50 0.44
C ASP A 54 11.41 -6.38 0.50
N SER A 55 11.25 -7.57 1.08
CA SER A 55 12.16 -8.68 0.83
C SER A 55 11.58 -9.55 -0.28
N MET A 56 12.42 -9.97 -1.21
CA MET A 56 12.00 -10.75 -2.37
C MET A 56 12.82 -12.02 -2.50
N VAL A 57 12.21 -13.07 -3.02
CA VAL A 57 12.85 -14.35 -3.32
C VAL A 57 12.58 -14.74 -4.77
N ARG A 58 13.58 -15.30 -5.45
CA ARG A 58 13.44 -15.85 -6.79
C ARG A 58 12.93 -17.28 -6.69
N THR A 59 11.84 -17.59 -7.39
CA THR A 59 11.37 -18.96 -7.60
C THR A 59 11.59 -19.35 -9.07
N PRO A 60 11.41 -20.64 -9.44
CA PRO A 60 11.42 -21.05 -10.85
C PRO A 60 10.42 -20.26 -11.72
N ASP A 61 9.33 -19.75 -11.13
CA ASP A 61 8.29 -18.95 -11.79
C ASP A 61 8.51 -17.42 -11.65
N GLY A 62 9.73 -17.02 -11.28
CA GLY A 62 10.16 -15.63 -11.15
C GLY A 62 10.15 -15.09 -9.71
N TRP A 63 10.37 -13.78 -9.58
CA TRP A 63 10.45 -13.12 -8.28
C TRP A 63 9.10 -13.08 -7.55
N ARG A 64 9.13 -13.23 -6.24
CA ARG A 64 7.99 -13.09 -5.33
C ARG A 64 8.38 -12.19 -4.15
N ILE A 65 7.42 -11.41 -3.66
CA ILE A 65 7.59 -10.65 -2.42
C ILE A 65 7.42 -11.65 -1.27
N ALA A 66 8.46 -11.85 -0.47
CA ALA A 66 8.45 -12.70 0.71
C ALA A 66 7.87 -11.95 1.93
N GLU A 67 8.26 -10.69 2.11
CA GLU A 67 7.70 -9.77 3.10
C GLU A 67 7.56 -8.39 2.48
N ARG A 68 6.49 -7.67 2.85
CA ARG A 68 6.33 -6.25 2.59
C ARG A 68 6.01 -5.52 3.88
N ARG A 69 6.83 -4.54 4.23
CA ARG A 69 6.55 -3.59 5.31
C ARG A 69 6.12 -2.26 4.70
N PHE A 70 4.92 -1.80 5.07
CA PHE A 70 4.45 -0.48 4.70
C PHE A 70 4.63 0.51 5.86
N THR A 71 5.43 1.55 5.62
CA THR A 71 5.57 2.67 6.54
C THR A 71 4.80 3.86 5.98
N ARG A 72 3.60 4.12 6.52
CA ARG A 72 2.79 5.30 6.16
C ARG A 72 3.52 6.56 6.63
N GLN A 73 3.68 7.52 5.72
CA GLN A 73 4.32 8.81 6.00
C GLN A 73 3.28 9.93 6.07
N TRP A 74 2.29 9.91 5.18
CA TRP A 74 1.24 10.91 5.15
C TRP A 74 -0.08 10.33 4.65
N ARG A 75 -1.17 11.06 4.91
CA ARG A 75 -2.50 10.81 4.36
C ARG A 75 -3.13 12.15 3.99
N HIS A 76 -3.91 12.14 2.92
CA HIS A 76 -4.79 13.22 2.50
C HIS A 76 -6.19 12.66 2.22
N GLY A 77 -7.25 13.38 2.59
CA GLY A 77 -8.64 12.97 2.42
C GLY A 77 -9.58 13.79 3.31
N PRO A 78 -10.89 13.48 3.31
CA PRO A 78 -11.88 14.18 4.11
C PRO A 78 -11.53 14.21 5.60
N GLU A 79 -11.85 15.30 6.29
CA GLU A 79 -11.67 15.39 7.74
C GLU A 79 -12.43 14.26 8.46
N GLY A 80 -11.79 13.68 9.49
CA GLY A 80 -12.38 12.57 10.25
C GLY A 80 -12.34 11.20 9.57
N PHE A 81 -11.77 11.08 8.36
CA PHE A 81 -11.62 9.79 7.69
C PHE A 81 -10.63 8.86 8.41
N SER A 82 -11.14 7.86 9.12
CA SER A 82 -10.34 6.78 9.71
C SER A 82 -10.68 5.42 9.08
N LEU A 83 -9.79 4.89 8.24
CA LEU A 83 -9.73 3.43 8.03
C LEU A 83 -9.20 2.79 9.31
N ARG A 84 -10.09 2.17 10.08
CA ARG A 84 -9.68 1.15 11.05
C ARG A 84 -9.42 -0.12 10.24
N PHE A 85 -8.16 -0.47 10.06
CA PHE A 85 -7.82 -1.82 9.66
C PHE A 85 -8.21 -2.71 10.84
N LEU A 86 -9.20 -3.57 10.65
CA LEU A 86 -9.34 -4.75 11.49
C LEU A 86 -8.12 -5.61 11.15
N ALA A 87 -7.05 -5.44 11.93
CA ALA A 87 -6.07 -6.51 12.04
C ALA A 87 -6.80 -7.66 12.71
N ASN A 88 -6.96 -8.77 12.00
CA ASN A 88 -7.30 -10.05 12.62
C ASN A 88 -6.18 -10.48 13.56
#